data_AF-A0A7W0SB38-F1
#
_entry.id   AF-A0A7W0SB38-F1
#
_cell.length_a   1.000
_cell.length_b   1.000
_cell.length_c   1.000
_cell.angle_alpha   90.00
_cell.angle_beta   90.00
_cell.angle_gamma   90.00
#
_symmetry.space_group_name_H-M   'P 1'
#
loop_
_entity.id
_entity.type
_entity.pdbx_description
1 polymer ?
#
loop_
_entity_poly.entity_id
_entity_poly.type
_entity_poly.pdbx_seq_one_letter_code
_entity_poly.pdbx_strand_id
1 'polypeptide(L)' 'MSAGVDSHGVARLPYYANRIRAGLINMTAELTTLNETPSTLALDADNGFALCLAPEAMRRCITKAEATGLCLAT' A
#
# COMPACT_ATOMS: atom_id res chain seq x y z
N MET A 1 14.25 -3.22 -15.91
CA MET A 1 13.49 -2.15 -16.59
C MET A 1 12.58 -1.49 -15.55
N SER A 2 12.83 -0.23 -15.20
CA SER A 2 11.77 0.58 -14.58
C SER A 2 10.65 0.73 -15.61
N ALA A 3 9.39 0.81 -15.18
CA ALA A 3 8.23 0.96 -16.07
C ALA A 3 8.18 2.30 -16.85
N GLY A 4 9.28 3.04 -16.96
CA GLY A 4 9.37 4.31 -17.70
C GLY A 4 8.59 5.48 -17.10
N VAL A 5 8.04 5.33 -15.88
CA VAL A 5 7.27 6.41 -15.24
C VAL A 5 8.20 7.35 -14.50
N ASP A 6 8.82 8.27 -15.23
CA ASP A 6 9.80 9.22 -14.69
C ASP A 6 9.25 10.06 -13.53
N SER A 7 7.94 10.32 -13.51
CA SER A 7 7.25 11.08 -12.46
C SER A 7 6.93 10.30 -11.17
N HIS A 8 7.05 8.97 -11.17
CA HIS A 8 6.63 8.11 -10.06
C HIS A 8 7.67 7.07 -9.62
N GLY A 9 8.85 7.06 -10.25
CA GLY A 9 10.00 6.27 -9.82
C GLY A 9 10.95 7.07 -8.92
N VAL A 10 12.23 7.05 -9.29
CA VAL A 10 13.34 7.66 -8.54
C VAL A 10 13.13 9.17 -8.29
N ALA A 11 12.44 9.88 -9.18
CA ALA A 11 12.16 11.31 -9.03
C ALA A 11 11.33 11.65 -7.77
N ARG A 12 10.58 10.69 -7.21
CA ARG A 12 9.81 10.88 -5.96
C ARG A 12 10.64 10.64 -4.69
N LEU A 13 11.85 10.07 -4.80
CA LEU A 13 12.68 9.77 -3.62
C LEU A 13 12.97 10.99 -2.73
N PRO A 14 13.34 12.18 -3.27
CA PRO A 14 13.57 13.35 -2.42
C PRO A 14 12.31 13.77 -1.65
N TYR A 15 11.14 13.67 -2.29
CA TYR A 15 9.85 13.97 -1.66
C TYR A 15 9.56 13.01 -0.50
N TYR A 16 9.70 11.69 -0.70
CA TYR A 16 9.51 10.71 0.37
C TYR A 16 10.50 10.92 1.50
N ALA A 17 11.79 11.13 1.19
CA ALA A 17 12.81 11.36 2.19
C ALA A 17 12.52 12.61 3.06
N ASN A 18 12.03 13.70 2.45
CA ASN A 18 11.61 14.88 3.19
C ASN A 18 10.45 14.61 4.14
N ARG A 19 9.44 13.84 3.70
CA ARG A 19 8.29 13.49 4.54
C ARG A 19 8.66 12.57 5.69
N ILE A 20 9.53 11.59 5.45
CA ILE A 20 10.06 10.70 6.49
C ILE A 20 10.82 11.52 7.53
N ARG A 21 11.75 12.39 7.10
CA ARG A 21 12.51 13.27 8.01
C ARG A 21 11.62 14.22 8.81
N ALA A 22 10.51 14.66 8.22
CA ALA A 22 9.54 15.52 8.89
C ALA A 22 8.58 14.77 9.83
N GLY A 23 8.72 13.44 9.99
CA GLY A 23 7.82 12.64 10.83
C GLY A 23 6.40 12.49 10.27
N LEU A 24 6.20 12.76 8.98
CA LEU A 24 4.89 12.74 8.33
C LEU A 24 4.51 11.37 7.76
N ILE A 25 5.33 10.35 7.99
CA ILE A 25 5.10 8.96 7.57
C ILE A 25 5.44 8.08 8.77
N ASN A 26 4.51 7.21 9.14
CA ASN A 26 4.77 6.20 10.16
C ASN A 26 5.61 5.07 9.55
N MET A 27 6.91 5.03 9.86
CA MET A 27 7.82 4.03 9.33
C MET A 27 7.68 2.64 9.98
N THR A 28 6.91 2.54 11.07
CA THR A 28 6.63 1.28 11.78
C THR A 28 5.18 0.85 11.65
N ALA A 29 4.40 1.47 10.76
CA ALA A 29 3.02 1.11 10.53
C ALA A 29 2.89 -0.29 9.92
N GLU A 30 1.84 -0.99 10.34
CA GLU A 30 1.40 -2.27 9.79
C GLU A 30 -0.07 -2.15 9.34
N LEU A 31 -0.47 -2.94 8.34
CA LEU A 31 -1.85 -2.92 7.86
C LEU A 31 -2.81 -3.51 8.89
N THR A 32 -3.74 -2.70 9.38
CA THR A 32 -4.82 -3.15 10.25
C THR A 32 -6.07 -3.42 9.43
N THR A 33 -6.67 -4.61 9.58
CA THR A 33 -7.93 -4.92 8.92
C THR A 33 -9.09 -4.29 9.69
N LEU A 34 -9.79 -3.34 9.07
CA LEU A 34 -10.99 -2.72 9.64
C LEU A 34 -12.25 -3.53 9.37
N ASN A 35 -12.35 -4.09 8.16
CA ASN A 35 -13.47 -4.94 7.76
C ASN A 35 -13.03 -5.95 6.69
N GLU A 36 -13.63 -7.14 6.71
CA GLU A 36 -13.30 -8.21 5.77
C GLU A 36 -14.52 -9.07 5.44
N THR A 37 -14.74 -9.31 4.15
CA THR A 37 -15.73 -10.27 3.63
C THR A 37 -15.03 -11.23 2.65
N PRO A 38 -15.69 -12.25 2.08
CA PRO A 38 -15.02 -13.14 1.11
C PRO A 38 -14.38 -12.39 -0.08
N SER A 39 -14.97 -11.29 -0.54
CA SER A 39 -14.53 -10.53 -1.73
C SER A 39 -14.23 -9.05 -1.46
N THR A 40 -14.11 -8.62 -0.19
CA THR A 40 -13.70 -7.24 0.13
C THR A 40 -12.74 -7.17 1.32
N LEU A 41 -11.89 -6.15 1.33
CA LEU A 41 -10.97 -5.78 2.41
C LEU A 41 -11.01 -4.26 2.64
N ALA A 42 -11.14 -3.83 3.89
CA ALA A 42 -10.88 -2.46 4.31
C ALA A 42 -9.67 -2.45 5.26
N LEU A 43 -8.65 -1.67 4.91
CA LEU A 43 -7.36 -1.66 5.58
C LEU A 43 -7.01 -0.24 6.05
N ASP A 44 -6.54 -0.11 7.28
CA ASP A 44 -5.88 1.09 7.77
C ASP A 44 -4.36 0.89 7.67
N ALA A 45 -3.70 1.83 7.00
CA ALA A 45 -2.25 1.84 6.83
C ALA A 45 -1.55 2.75 7.85
N ASP A 46 -2.28 3.40 8.77
CA ASP A 46 -1.76 4.27 9.83
C ASP A 46 -0.74 5.31 9.33
N ASN A 47 -1.07 5.96 8.21
CA ASN A 47 -0.19 6.91 7.52
C ASN A 47 1.22 6.34 7.23
N GLY A 48 1.27 5.03 6.99
CA GLY A 48 2.47 4.27 6.76
C GLY A 48 3.08 4.46 5.38
N PHE A 49 4.26 3.88 5.19
CA PHE A 49 4.97 4.05 3.93
C PHE A 49 4.33 3.24 2.80
N ALA A 50 3.60 3.94 1.92
CA ALA A 50 2.81 3.33 0.85
C ALA A 50 3.62 2.39 -0.07
N LEU A 51 4.92 2.68 -0.30
CA LEU A 51 5.78 1.81 -1.13
C LEU A 51 5.98 0.41 -0.54
N CYS A 52 5.79 0.24 0.77
CA CYS A 52 5.87 -1.05 1.45
C CYS A 52 4.48 -1.65 1.68
N LEU A 53 3.52 -0.84 2.13
CA LEU A 53 2.21 -1.34 2.54
C LEU A 53 1.26 -1.62 1.37
N ALA A 54 1.32 -0.85 0.28
CA ALA A 54 0.43 -1.08 -0.86
C ALA A 54 0.66 -2.42 -1.57
N PRO A 55 1.92 -2.88 -1.82
CA PRO A 55 2.16 -4.24 -2.35
C PRO A 55 1.61 -5.34 -1.45
N GLU A 56 1.70 -5.18 -0.13
CA GLU A 56 1.18 -6.16 0.83
C GLU A 56 -0.36 -6.19 0.82
N ALA A 57 -1.02 -5.02 0.81
CA ALA A 57 -2.47 -4.92 0.65
C ALA A 57 -2.94 -5.57 -0.66
N MET A 58 -2.22 -5.33 -1.76
CA MET A 58 -2.51 -5.92 -3.07
C MET A 58 -2.34 -7.44 -3.06
N ARG A 59 -1.31 -7.97 -2.40
CA ARG A 59 -1.10 -9.42 -2.25
C ARG A 59 -2.30 -10.08 -1.55
N ARG A 60 -2.78 -9.48 -0.45
CA ARG A 60 -3.98 -9.95 0.26
C ARG A 60 -5.23 -9.90 -0.61
N CYS A 61 -5.39 -8.83 -1.39
CA CYS A 61 -6.51 -8.67 -2.33
C CYS A 61 -6.50 -9.75 -3.42
N ILE A 62 -5.34 -10.03 -4.02
CA ILE A 62 -5.17 -11.07 -5.04
C ILE A 62 -5.55 -12.45 -4.48
N THR A 63 -5.05 -12.82 -3.29
CA THR A 63 -5.40 -14.11 -2.66
C THR A 63 -6.91 -14.30 -2.48
N LYS A 64 -7.65 -13.24 -2.14
CA LYS A 64 -9.11 -13.32 -2.01
C LYS A 64 -9.81 -13.38 -3.37
N ALA A 65 -9.28 -12.67 -4.37
CA ALA A 65 -9.79 -12.73 -5.74
C ALA A 65 -9.61 -14.14 -6.34
N GLU A 66 -8.51 -14.83 -6.04
CA GLU A 66 -8.30 -16.23 -6.46
C GLU A 66 -9.37 -17.17 -5.91
N ALA A 67 -9.83 -16.95 -4.67
CA ALA A 67 -10.84 -17.78 -4.03
C ALA A 67 -12.28 -17.45 -4.45
N THR A 68 -12.57 -16.20 -4.83
CA THR A 68 -13.95 -15.72 -5.03
C THR A 68 -14.24 -15.16 -6.43
N GLY A 69 -13.23 -15.08 -7.29
CA GLY A 69 -13.31 -14.52 -8.64
C GLY A 69 -13.10 -13.00 -8.71
N LEU A 70 -13.28 -12.25 -7.60
CA LEU A 70 -12.97 -10.82 -7.52
C LEU A 70 -12.66 -10.40 -6.08
N CYS A 71 -11.84 -9.37 -5.88
CA CYS A 71 -11.72 -8.70 -4.59
C CYS A 71 -11.57 -7.19 -4.76
N LEU A 72 -12.19 -6.42 -3.87
CA LEU A 72 -11.99 -4.98 -3.73
C LEU A 72 -11.27 -4.69 -2.41
N ALA A 73 -10.21 -3.88 -2.46
CA ALA A 73 -9.49 -3.41 -1.27
C ALA A 73 -9.50 -1.87 -1.20
N THR A 74 -9.69 -1.33 -0.01
CA THR A 74 -9.63 0.11 0.30
C THR A 74 -8.73 0.37 1.50
#